data_AF-A0A6C0HS55-F1
#
_entry.id   AF-A0A6C0HS55-F1
#
_cell.length_a   1.000
_cell.length_b   1.000
_cell.length_c   1.000
_cell.angle_alpha   90.00
_cell.angle_beta   90.00
_cell.angle_gamma   90.00
#
_symmetry.space_group_name_H-M   'P 1'
#
loop_
_entity.id
_entity.type
_entity.pdbx_description
1 polymer ?
#
loop_
_entity_poly.entity_id
_entity_poly.type
_entity_poly.pdbx_seq_one_letter_code
_entity_poly.pdbx_strand_id
1 'polypeptide(L)'
;MALAISPEVIQGFKKYFKRCIRGYHLVNLDPIKEAVWESINSQVLMHSGGTIYEKSSGSHSPGSDISSSIGNFSNKSVKYDSSKNDHFNISSYRLTTVCSADSPGNISEIIAEINKRKNFQYYSIIARDESADKIYYDWFILPADHPALDPASYTWEPMMGKRGKKKDIQVGWNTNVVNGSSMSISFSMSSQLWISVTITDEMKDQYIVATTQVKKQIIMDYVALSEHFPDESIDI
;
A
#
# COMPACT_ATOMS: atom_id res chain seq x y z
N MET A 1 6.58 17.46 5.27
CA MET A 1 6.25 18.33 4.10
C MET A 1 4.75 18.18 3.90
N ALA A 2 3.96 19.27 3.85
CA ALA A 2 2.50 19.16 3.75
C ALA A 2 2.07 18.51 2.42
N LEU A 3 1.00 17.71 2.42
CA LEU A 3 0.43 17.15 1.19
C LEU A 3 0.01 18.29 0.26
N ALA A 4 0.35 18.20 -1.03
CA ALA A 4 -0.07 19.15 -2.06
C ALA A 4 -1.55 18.99 -2.46
N ILE A 5 -2.36 18.35 -1.61
CA ILE A 5 -3.77 18.04 -1.85
C ILE A 5 -4.62 19.07 -1.11
N SER A 6 -5.61 19.65 -1.79
CA SER A 6 -6.41 20.71 -1.19
C SER A 6 -7.24 20.22 0.02
N PRO A 7 -7.52 21.08 1.01
CA PRO A 7 -8.34 20.72 2.16
C PRO A 7 -9.73 20.18 1.79
N GLU A 8 -10.34 20.71 0.73
CA GLU A 8 -11.66 20.28 0.23
C GLU A 8 -11.61 18.84 -0.27
N VAL A 9 -10.55 18.48 -1.00
CA VAL A 9 -10.33 17.10 -1.47
C VAL A 9 -10.10 16.15 -0.29
N ILE A 10 -9.30 16.55 0.71
CA ILE A 10 -9.08 15.77 1.94
C ILE A 10 -10.40 15.55 2.70
N GLN A 11 -11.27 16.56 2.75
CA GLN A 11 -12.59 16.40 3.35
C GLN A 11 -13.46 15.40 2.57
N GLY A 12 -13.36 15.41 1.25
CA GLY A 12 -13.91 14.37 0.37
C GLY A 12 -13.40 12.98 0.74
N PHE A 13 -12.09 12.82 0.89
CA PHE A 13 -11.46 11.55 1.27
C PHE A 13 -12.07 10.98 2.54
N LYS A 14 -12.14 11.78 3.62
CA LYS A 14 -12.75 11.35 4.89
C LYS A 14 -14.18 10.84 4.72
N LYS A 15 -14.99 11.56 3.95
CA LYS A 15 -16.41 11.24 3.73
C LYS A 15 -16.58 9.96 2.91
N TYR A 16 -15.92 9.87 1.77
CA TYR A 16 -16.15 8.80 0.82
C TYR A 16 -15.39 7.52 1.18
N PHE A 17 -14.22 7.63 1.81
CA PHE A 17 -13.50 6.47 2.35
C PHE A 17 -14.38 5.65 3.29
N LYS A 18 -14.99 6.31 4.28
CA LYS A 18 -15.91 5.66 5.22
C LYS A 18 -17.11 5.01 4.52
N ARG A 19 -17.64 5.64 3.47
CA ARG A 19 -18.79 5.10 2.72
C ARG A 19 -18.41 3.88 1.89
N CYS A 20 -17.31 3.96 1.13
CA CYS A 20 -16.85 2.86 0.29
C CYS A 20 -16.44 1.64 1.14
N ILE A 21 -15.72 1.82 2.25
CA ILE A 21 -15.35 0.71 3.14
C ILE A 21 -16.59 0.06 3.75
N ARG A 22 -17.55 0.87 4.24
CA ARG A 22 -18.80 0.33 4.78
C ARG A 22 -19.58 -0.42 3.70
N GLY A 23 -19.68 0.12 2.50
CA GLY A 23 -20.35 -0.51 1.36
C GLY A 23 -19.73 -1.86 1.01
N TYR A 24 -18.40 -1.92 0.90
CA TYR A 24 -17.68 -3.18 0.66
C TYR A 24 -17.98 -4.23 1.74
N HIS A 25 -17.99 -3.83 3.02
CA HIS A 25 -18.27 -4.72 4.14
C HIS A 25 -19.76 -5.01 4.39
N LEU A 26 -20.68 -4.46 3.58
CA LEU A 26 -22.07 -4.93 3.60
C LEU A 26 -22.17 -6.39 3.13
N VAL A 27 -21.33 -6.76 2.15
CA VAL A 27 -21.38 -8.05 1.46
C VAL A 27 -20.10 -8.90 1.62
N ASN A 28 -19.00 -8.32 2.13
CA ASN A 28 -17.72 -9.01 2.30
C ASN A 28 -17.22 -9.01 3.75
N LEU A 29 -16.74 -10.18 4.22
CA LEU A 29 -16.03 -10.29 5.51
C LEU A 29 -14.53 -10.02 5.41
N ASP A 30 -13.94 -10.38 4.28
CA ASP A 30 -12.49 -10.33 4.10
C ASP A 30 -11.97 -8.90 4.16
N PRO A 31 -10.81 -8.66 4.79
CA PRO A 31 -10.21 -7.34 4.79
C PRO A 31 -9.89 -6.83 3.39
N ILE A 32 -9.99 -5.52 3.19
CA ILE A 32 -9.64 -4.85 1.94
C ILE A 32 -8.13 -4.97 1.71
N LYS A 33 -7.75 -5.54 0.57
CA LYS A 33 -6.35 -5.72 0.16
C LYS A 33 -6.19 -5.65 -1.35
N GLU A 34 -4.96 -5.36 -1.81
CA GLU A 34 -4.54 -5.50 -3.22
C GLU A 34 -5.51 -4.79 -4.19
N ALA A 35 -5.99 -5.48 -5.24
CA ALA A 35 -6.86 -4.92 -6.27
C ALA A 35 -8.22 -4.39 -5.74
N VAL A 36 -8.69 -4.90 -4.61
CA VAL A 36 -9.89 -4.37 -3.94
C VAL A 36 -9.61 -2.95 -3.43
N TRP A 37 -8.43 -2.73 -2.85
CA TRP A 37 -8.02 -1.40 -2.41
C TRP A 37 -7.92 -0.44 -3.59
N GLU A 38 -7.32 -0.84 -4.71
CA GLU A 38 -7.27 -0.01 -5.92
C GLU A 38 -8.67 0.42 -6.40
N SER A 39 -9.62 -0.51 -6.36
CA SER A 39 -11.01 -0.24 -6.75
C SER A 39 -11.70 0.72 -5.81
N ILE A 40 -11.57 0.51 -4.51
CA ILE A 40 -12.13 1.40 -3.49
C ILE A 40 -11.49 2.79 -3.57
N ASN A 41 -10.16 2.88 -3.62
CA ASN A 41 -9.43 4.14 -3.68
C ASN A 41 -9.85 4.96 -4.91
N SER A 42 -9.98 4.33 -6.08
CA SER A 42 -10.44 5.03 -7.29
C SER A 42 -11.83 5.69 -7.14
N GLN A 43 -12.77 5.02 -6.47
CA GLN A 43 -14.10 5.58 -6.18
C GLN A 43 -14.00 6.75 -5.20
N VAL A 44 -13.17 6.60 -4.16
CA VAL A 44 -12.98 7.66 -3.16
C VAL A 44 -12.38 8.91 -3.81
N LEU A 45 -11.33 8.77 -4.63
CA LEU A 45 -10.72 9.87 -5.37
C LEU A 45 -11.74 10.56 -6.30
N MET A 46 -12.50 9.77 -7.07
CA MET A 46 -13.51 10.28 -8.01
C MET A 46 -14.60 11.08 -7.30
N HIS A 47 -15.20 10.52 -6.25
CA HIS A 47 -16.25 11.20 -5.50
C HIS A 47 -15.75 12.41 -4.70
N SER A 48 -14.45 12.49 -4.44
CA SER A 48 -13.81 13.63 -3.77
C SER A 48 -13.47 14.78 -4.73
N GLY A 49 -13.90 14.70 -6.00
CA GLY A 49 -13.67 15.72 -7.02
C GLY A 49 -12.51 15.43 -7.97
N GLY A 50 -11.92 14.23 -7.90
CA GLY A 50 -10.88 13.79 -8.81
C GLY A 50 -11.45 13.24 -10.13
N THR A 51 -10.64 13.27 -11.19
CA THR A 51 -10.88 12.51 -12.43
C THR A 51 -9.86 11.39 -12.50
N ILE A 52 -10.30 10.15 -12.73
CA ILE A 52 -9.41 9.00 -12.93
C ILE A 52 -9.05 8.93 -14.41
N TYR A 53 -7.76 8.94 -14.71
CA TYR A 53 -7.24 8.81 -16.07
C TYR A 53 -6.90 7.35 -16.38
N GLU A 54 -6.23 6.68 -15.44
CA GLU A 54 -5.78 5.29 -15.61
C GLU A 54 -5.86 4.52 -14.29
N LYS A 55 -6.06 3.20 -14.39
CA LYS A 55 -6.08 2.26 -13.27
C LYS A 55 -5.47 0.91 -13.66
N SER A 56 -4.48 0.44 -12.91
CA SER A 56 -3.77 -0.82 -13.14
C SER A 56 -4.69 -2.06 -13.04
N SER A 57 -5.77 -1.96 -12.26
CA SER A 57 -6.81 -3.00 -12.14
C SER A 57 -6.23 -4.38 -11.78
N GLY A 58 -5.30 -4.41 -10.83
CA GLY A 58 -4.60 -5.62 -10.40
C GLY A 58 -3.41 -6.01 -11.29
N SER A 59 -3.04 -5.23 -12.30
CA SER A 59 -1.81 -5.49 -13.05
C SER A 59 -0.60 -5.36 -12.11
N HIS A 60 0.29 -6.35 -12.11
CA HIS A 60 1.55 -6.31 -11.35
C HIS A 60 2.63 -5.39 -11.98
N SER A 61 2.21 -4.46 -12.84
CA SER A 61 3.12 -3.51 -13.47
C SER A 61 3.73 -2.61 -12.39
N PRO A 62 5.06 -2.43 -12.37
CA PRO A 62 5.69 -1.59 -11.37
C PRO A 62 5.33 -0.11 -11.58
N GLY A 63 5.11 0.61 -10.48
CA GLY A 63 4.88 2.05 -10.49
C GLY A 63 3.51 2.45 -9.92
N SER A 64 2.84 3.37 -10.61
CA SER A 64 1.53 3.91 -10.28
C SER A 64 0.41 2.91 -10.58
N ASP A 65 -0.49 2.73 -9.62
CA ASP A 65 -1.71 1.93 -9.75
C ASP A 65 -2.91 2.77 -10.17
N ILE A 66 -2.92 4.05 -9.81
CA ILE A 66 -3.99 5.00 -10.18
C ILE A 66 -3.34 6.29 -10.66
N SER A 67 -3.68 6.75 -11.86
CA SER A 67 -3.40 8.11 -12.31
C SER A 67 -4.68 8.94 -12.28
N SER A 68 -4.60 10.14 -11.70
CA SER A 68 -5.77 11.02 -11.53
C SER A 68 -5.40 12.50 -11.55
N SER A 69 -6.41 13.37 -11.63
CA SER A 69 -6.23 14.82 -11.50
C SER A 69 -5.68 15.26 -10.13
N ILE A 70 -5.78 14.41 -9.10
CA ILE A 70 -5.26 14.68 -7.75
C ILE A 70 -3.78 14.23 -7.62
N GLY A 71 -3.35 13.30 -8.46
CA GLY A 71 -2.02 12.72 -8.44
C GLY A 71 -2.01 11.27 -8.91
N ASN A 72 -0.80 10.72 -8.98
CA ASN A 72 -0.49 9.33 -9.26
C ASN A 72 -0.16 8.60 -7.95
N PHE A 73 -0.77 7.44 -7.76
CA PHE A 73 -0.74 6.69 -6.51
C PHE A 73 -0.25 5.26 -6.75
N SER A 74 0.75 4.82 -5.97
CA SER A 74 1.04 3.38 -5.79
C SER A 74 0.25 2.88 -4.59
N ASN A 75 -0.70 1.97 -4.82
CA ASN A 75 -1.56 1.42 -3.80
C ASN A 75 -0.86 0.30 -3.04
N LYS A 76 -0.94 0.36 -1.71
CA LYS A 76 -0.44 -0.69 -0.83
C LYS A 76 -1.50 -1.05 0.19
N SER A 77 -1.61 -2.34 0.49
CA SER A 77 -2.43 -2.81 1.59
C SER A 77 -1.54 -3.52 2.59
N VAL A 78 -1.56 -3.06 3.84
CA VAL A 78 -0.68 -3.58 4.90
C VAL A 78 -1.51 -3.94 6.12
N LYS A 79 -0.97 -4.84 6.94
CA LYS A 79 -1.48 -5.13 8.28
C LYS A 79 -0.50 -4.55 9.28
N TYR A 80 -1.00 -3.96 10.37
CA TYR A 80 -0.13 -3.56 11.46
C TYR A 80 0.50 -4.80 12.11
N ASP A 81 1.80 -4.71 12.42
CA ASP A 81 2.56 -5.81 13.02
C ASP A 81 2.51 -5.79 14.55
N SER A 82 2.14 -4.65 15.14
CA SER A 82 2.09 -4.42 16.57
C SER A 82 0.67 -4.04 17.01
N SER A 83 0.32 -4.35 18.25
CA SER A 83 -0.94 -3.89 18.86
C SER A 83 -0.99 -2.38 19.09
N LYS A 84 0.14 -1.67 18.94
CA LYS A 84 0.22 -0.21 19.04
C LYS A 84 -0.06 0.49 17.70
N ASN A 85 -0.20 -0.28 16.61
CA ASN A 85 -0.40 0.25 15.26
C ASN A 85 0.65 1.32 14.91
N ASP A 86 1.91 1.03 15.26
CA ASP A 86 3.09 1.87 15.06
C ASP A 86 4.08 1.26 14.07
N HIS A 87 3.75 0.10 13.48
CA HIS A 87 4.64 -0.60 12.57
C HIS A 87 3.86 -1.38 11.52
N PHE A 88 4.32 -1.31 10.27
CA PHE A 88 3.89 -2.22 9.21
C PHE A 88 5.00 -2.44 8.18
N ASN A 89 4.84 -3.50 7.37
CA ASN A 89 5.71 -3.81 6.25
C ASN A 89 5.03 -3.57 4.90
N ILE A 90 5.70 -2.85 4.01
CA ILE A 90 5.30 -2.66 2.62
C ILE A 90 6.19 -3.53 1.73
N SER A 91 5.58 -4.29 0.82
CA SER A 91 6.31 -4.88 -0.30
C SER A 91 6.22 -3.97 -1.53
N SER A 92 7.37 -3.73 -2.17
CA SER A 92 7.45 -2.94 -3.40
C SER A 92 8.60 -3.41 -4.28
N TYR A 93 8.53 -3.15 -5.59
CA TYR A 93 9.56 -3.48 -6.60
C TYR A 93 10.11 -4.93 -6.61
N ARG A 94 9.82 -5.70 -7.67
CA ARG A 94 10.52 -6.96 -7.95
C ARG A 94 11.83 -6.64 -8.67
N LEU A 95 12.97 -6.91 -8.04
CA LEU A 95 14.29 -6.46 -8.49
C LEU A 95 15.14 -7.57 -9.11
N THR A 96 14.53 -8.67 -9.54
CA THR A 96 15.22 -9.81 -10.15
C THR A 96 16.06 -9.45 -11.39
N THR A 97 15.79 -8.31 -12.02
CA THR A 97 16.55 -7.78 -13.15
C THR A 97 17.89 -7.16 -12.76
N VAL A 98 18.07 -6.77 -11.50
CA VAL A 98 19.28 -6.08 -11.00
C VAL A 98 19.93 -6.79 -9.82
N CYS A 99 19.23 -7.68 -9.12
CA CYS A 99 19.81 -8.50 -8.06
C CYS A 99 19.13 -9.87 -7.91
N SER A 100 19.93 -10.87 -7.56
CA SER A 100 19.54 -12.28 -7.41
C SER A 100 20.55 -13.02 -6.52
N ALA A 101 20.30 -14.30 -6.26
CA ALA A 101 21.21 -15.13 -5.47
C ALA A 101 22.56 -15.38 -6.20
N ASP A 102 22.52 -15.45 -7.53
CA ASP A 102 23.70 -15.72 -8.36
C ASP A 102 24.47 -14.43 -8.71
N SER A 103 23.76 -13.31 -8.74
CA SER A 103 24.31 -11.97 -8.97
C SER A 103 23.68 -10.99 -8.00
N PRO A 104 24.31 -10.70 -6.84
CA PRO A 104 23.76 -9.81 -5.81
C PRO A 104 23.45 -8.38 -6.27
N GLY A 105 24.00 -7.95 -7.42
CA GLY A 105 23.90 -6.58 -7.89
C GLY A 105 24.73 -5.61 -7.05
N ASN A 106 24.64 -4.33 -7.38
CA ASN A 106 25.15 -3.25 -6.51
C ASN A 106 24.02 -2.28 -6.14
N ILE A 107 24.22 -1.58 -5.02
CA ILE A 107 23.18 -0.71 -4.44
C ILE A 107 22.85 0.47 -5.36
N SER A 108 23.83 1.03 -6.06
CA SER A 108 23.60 2.15 -6.98
C SER A 108 22.67 1.76 -8.13
N GLU A 109 22.85 0.59 -8.74
CA GLU A 109 21.97 0.05 -9.77
C GLU A 109 20.58 -0.29 -9.23
N ILE A 110 20.51 -0.87 -8.03
CA ILE A 110 19.23 -1.18 -7.36
C ILE A 110 18.42 0.09 -7.13
N ILE A 111 19.05 1.14 -6.57
CA ILE A 111 18.39 2.44 -6.33
C ILE A 111 17.98 3.09 -7.66
N ALA A 112 18.84 3.04 -8.68
CA ALA A 112 18.52 3.58 -10.00
C ALA A 112 17.30 2.87 -10.62
N GLU A 113 17.21 1.55 -10.51
CA GLU A 113 16.07 0.78 -11.04
C GLU A 113 14.77 1.05 -10.26
N ILE A 114 14.84 1.25 -8.94
CA ILE A 114 13.69 1.68 -8.13
C ILE A 114 13.21 3.06 -8.59
N ASN A 115 14.12 4.03 -8.72
CA ASN A 115 13.78 5.40 -9.11
C ASN A 115 13.24 5.48 -10.54
N LYS A 116 13.78 4.68 -11.46
CA LYS A 116 13.26 4.56 -12.83
C LYS A 116 11.79 4.11 -12.86
N ARG A 117 11.38 3.25 -11.93
CA ARG A 117 10.00 2.72 -11.82
C ARG A 117 9.06 3.62 -11.01
N LYS A 118 9.60 4.61 -10.29
CA LYS A 118 8.83 5.52 -9.43
C LYS A 118 8.19 6.64 -10.27
N ASN A 119 7.12 6.30 -10.99
CA ASN A 119 6.32 7.23 -11.81
C ASN A 119 5.08 7.79 -11.08
N PHE A 120 5.10 7.77 -9.75
CA PHE A 120 3.99 8.18 -8.89
C PHE A 120 4.45 9.16 -7.81
N GLN A 121 3.56 10.04 -7.35
CA GLN A 121 3.88 11.01 -6.30
C GLN A 121 3.61 10.47 -4.90
N TYR A 122 2.65 9.55 -4.76
CA TYR A 122 2.20 9.11 -3.44
C TYR A 122 2.13 7.58 -3.33
N TYR A 123 2.53 7.06 -2.16
CA TYR A 123 2.04 5.77 -1.70
C TYR A 123 0.69 5.97 -1.03
N SER A 124 -0.34 5.31 -1.55
CA SER A 124 -1.67 5.26 -0.97
C SER A 124 -1.84 3.95 -0.22
N ILE A 125 -1.68 4.00 1.10
CA ILE A 125 -1.56 2.81 1.94
C ILE A 125 -2.84 2.65 2.75
N ILE A 126 -3.56 1.54 2.56
CA ILE A 126 -4.58 1.10 3.51
C ILE A 126 -3.93 0.18 4.54
N ALA A 127 -3.79 0.68 5.77
CA ALA A 127 -3.31 -0.10 6.91
C ALA A 127 -4.49 -0.62 7.70
N ARG A 128 -4.42 -1.87 8.16
CA ARG A 128 -5.50 -2.51 8.91
C ARG A 128 -5.03 -3.10 10.22
N ASP A 129 -5.89 -2.96 11.22
CA ASP A 129 -5.85 -3.68 12.48
C ASP A 129 -7.11 -4.56 12.55
N GLU A 130 -6.90 -5.85 12.78
CA GLU A 130 -7.95 -6.87 12.64
C GLU A 130 -8.17 -7.57 13.98
N SER A 131 -9.36 -7.40 14.55
CA SER A 131 -9.83 -8.20 15.69
C SER A 131 -10.74 -9.34 15.23
N ALA A 132 -11.28 -10.10 16.19
CA ALA A 132 -12.26 -11.14 15.90
C ALA A 132 -13.58 -10.59 15.32
N ASP A 133 -14.04 -9.44 15.83
CA ASP A 133 -15.36 -8.86 15.53
C ASP A 133 -15.31 -7.62 14.64
N LYS A 134 -14.13 -7.01 14.45
CA LYS A 134 -13.96 -5.70 13.80
C LYS A 134 -12.71 -5.64 12.94
N ILE A 135 -12.73 -4.69 12.01
CA ILE A 135 -11.54 -4.25 11.30
C ILE A 135 -11.48 -2.73 11.42
N TYR A 136 -10.33 -2.24 11.83
CA TYR A 136 -10.00 -0.83 11.83
C TYR A 136 -9.06 -0.54 10.65
N TYR A 137 -9.31 0.54 9.93
CA TYR A 137 -8.52 0.96 8.79
C TYR A 137 -8.05 2.40 8.95
N ASP A 138 -6.76 2.62 8.70
CA ASP A 138 -6.19 3.92 8.43
C ASP A 138 -5.82 3.99 6.95
N TRP A 139 -6.15 5.12 6.33
CA TRP A 139 -5.66 5.45 4.99
C TRP A 139 -4.59 6.52 5.08
N PHE A 140 -3.38 6.10 4.72
CA PHE A 140 -2.24 6.98 4.60
C PHE A 140 -2.02 7.42 3.15
N ILE A 141 -1.65 8.68 2.98
CA ILE A 141 -1.05 9.20 1.75
C ILE A 141 0.34 9.71 2.11
N LEU A 142 1.38 8.92 1.77
CA LEU A 142 2.77 9.31 2.00
C LEU A 142 3.40 9.76 0.67
N PRO A 143 4.15 10.87 0.65
CA PRO A 143 5.00 11.23 -0.49
C PRO A 143 5.97 10.09 -0.83
N ALA A 144 6.16 9.82 -2.12
CA ALA A 144 7.03 8.74 -2.59
C ALA A 144 8.53 8.99 -2.33
N ASP A 145 8.89 10.24 -2.01
CA ASP A 145 10.20 10.73 -1.59
C ASP A 145 10.32 10.92 -0.07
N HIS A 146 9.29 10.53 0.71
CA HIS A 146 9.37 10.59 2.17
C HIS A 146 10.58 9.74 2.65
N PRO A 147 11.41 10.22 3.59
CA PRO A 147 12.64 9.54 4.00
C PRO A 147 12.45 8.07 4.42
N ALA A 148 11.33 7.76 5.08
CA ALA A 148 10.99 6.38 5.48
C ALA A 148 10.72 5.42 4.29
N LEU A 149 10.52 5.95 3.09
CA LEU A 149 10.19 5.20 1.86
C LEU A 149 11.24 5.38 0.76
N ASP A 150 12.27 6.20 1.00
CA ASP A 150 13.33 6.48 0.05
C ASP A 150 14.57 5.63 0.34
N PRO A 151 14.91 4.66 -0.54
CA PRO A 151 16.09 3.81 -0.38
C PRO A 151 17.41 4.56 -0.26
N ALA A 152 17.50 5.77 -0.84
CA ALA A 152 18.71 6.59 -0.80
C ALA A 152 18.94 7.27 0.56
N SER A 153 17.90 7.31 1.42
CA SER A 153 17.99 7.84 2.78
C SER A 153 18.64 6.87 3.78
N TYR A 154 19.09 5.70 3.32
CA TYR A 154 19.63 4.62 4.13
C TYR A 154 21.02 4.18 3.68
N THR A 155 21.78 3.64 4.63
CA THR A 155 23.02 2.91 4.37
C THR A 155 22.70 1.43 4.18
N TRP A 156 23.19 0.86 3.09
CA TRP A 156 22.94 -0.53 2.71
C TRP A 156 24.14 -1.43 2.99
N GLU A 157 23.87 -2.63 3.48
CA GLU A 157 24.87 -3.65 3.83
C GLU A 157 24.46 -5.02 3.26
N PRO A 158 25.43 -5.88 2.90
CA PRO A 158 25.16 -7.26 2.50
C PRO A 158 24.49 -8.05 3.63
N MET A 159 23.37 -8.69 3.32
CA MET A 159 22.74 -9.63 4.25
C MET A 159 23.40 -11.01 4.10
N MET A 160 24.13 -11.46 5.12
CA MET A 160 24.82 -12.75 5.11
C MET A 160 23.96 -13.88 5.68
N GLY A 161 23.97 -15.04 5.01
CA GLY A 161 23.28 -16.23 5.50
C GLY A 161 23.94 -16.79 6.76
N LYS A 162 23.13 -17.16 7.76
CA LYS A 162 23.63 -17.57 9.08
C LYS A 162 23.79 -19.08 9.27
N ARG A 163 23.18 -19.91 8.42
CA ARG A 163 23.06 -21.37 8.62
C ARG A 163 23.03 -22.15 7.31
N GLY A 164 23.41 -23.43 7.38
CA GLY A 164 23.27 -24.41 6.30
C GLY A 164 24.12 -24.08 5.06
N LYS A 165 23.61 -24.49 3.89
CA LYS A 165 24.30 -24.28 2.59
C LYS A 165 24.52 -22.81 2.21
N LYS A 166 23.82 -21.88 2.86
CA LYS A 166 23.92 -20.44 2.61
C LYS A 166 24.77 -19.71 3.67
N LYS A 167 25.43 -20.44 4.58
CA LYS A 167 26.26 -19.81 5.61
C LYS A 167 27.39 -19.02 4.95
N ASP A 168 27.60 -17.78 5.39
CA ASP A 168 28.65 -16.88 4.90
C ASP A 168 28.54 -16.54 3.40
N ILE A 169 27.39 -16.80 2.79
CA ILE A 169 27.03 -16.37 1.43
C ILE A 169 26.08 -15.18 1.55
N GLN A 170 26.22 -14.18 0.66
CA GLN A 170 25.28 -13.09 0.58
C GLN A 170 23.92 -13.61 0.11
N VAL A 171 22.88 -13.41 0.93
CA VAL A 171 21.50 -13.84 0.66
C VAL A 171 20.55 -12.68 0.42
N GLY A 172 21.06 -11.46 0.41
CA GLY A 172 20.27 -10.26 0.22
C GLY A 172 21.03 -8.97 0.53
N TRP A 173 20.24 -7.93 0.74
CA TRP A 173 20.65 -6.62 1.20
C TRP A 173 19.75 -6.18 2.37
N ASN A 174 20.30 -5.46 3.32
CA ASN A 174 19.54 -4.81 4.39
C ASN A 174 20.10 -3.42 4.62
N THR A 175 19.28 -2.53 5.16
CA THR A 175 19.75 -1.22 5.59
C THR A 175 20.06 -1.17 7.07
N ASN A 176 20.72 -0.09 7.50
CA ASN A 176 20.61 0.40 8.86
C ASN A 176 19.16 0.78 9.20
N VAL A 177 18.90 0.99 10.50
CA VAL A 177 17.61 1.49 11.00
C VAL A 177 17.69 3.01 11.13
N VAL A 178 16.73 3.72 10.55
CA VAL A 178 16.59 5.19 10.66
C VAL A 178 15.17 5.48 11.14
N ASN A 179 15.05 6.12 12.31
CA ASN A 179 13.76 6.41 12.97
C ASN A 179 12.87 5.16 13.11
N GLY A 180 13.46 4.02 13.49
CA GLY A 180 12.76 2.74 13.61
C GLY A 180 12.49 2.02 12.28
N SER A 181 12.53 2.73 11.15
CA SER A 181 12.27 2.18 9.82
C SER A 181 13.53 1.58 9.20
N SER A 182 13.38 0.60 8.32
CA SER A 182 14.48 -0.06 7.60
C SER A 182 13.99 -0.71 6.31
N MET A 183 14.90 -1.17 5.47
CA MET A 183 14.60 -1.87 4.22
C MET A 183 15.41 -3.15 4.10
N SER A 184 14.86 -4.11 3.35
CA SER A 184 15.59 -5.32 3.00
C SER A 184 15.18 -5.88 1.64
N ILE A 185 16.09 -6.59 1.01
CA ILE A 185 15.88 -7.40 -0.18
C ILE A 185 16.42 -8.77 0.14
N SER A 186 15.61 -9.81 0.02
CA SER A 186 16.08 -11.19 0.13
C SER A 186 16.16 -11.80 -1.27
N PHE A 187 17.27 -12.46 -1.58
CA PHE A 187 17.48 -13.21 -2.83
C PHE A 187 16.73 -14.55 -2.81
N SER A 188 15.42 -14.46 -2.68
CA SER A 188 14.47 -15.54 -2.90
C SER A 188 13.80 -15.34 -4.27
N MET A 189 12.66 -15.98 -4.52
CA MET A 189 12.06 -16.07 -5.87
C MET A 189 11.82 -14.73 -6.59
N SER A 190 11.64 -13.62 -5.86
CA SER A 190 11.22 -12.34 -6.45
C SER A 190 12.18 -11.16 -6.22
N SER A 191 13.27 -11.35 -5.46
CA SER A 191 14.18 -10.26 -5.04
C SER A 191 13.41 -8.99 -4.69
N GLN A 192 12.35 -9.13 -3.90
CA GLN A 192 11.41 -8.05 -3.61
C GLN A 192 12.02 -7.09 -2.58
N LEU A 193 11.84 -5.79 -2.79
CA LEU A 193 12.11 -4.80 -1.74
C LEU A 193 10.99 -4.85 -0.68
N TRP A 194 11.39 -5.05 0.56
CA TRP A 194 10.56 -4.91 1.74
C TRP A 194 10.96 -3.64 2.48
N ILE A 195 9.97 -2.80 2.79
CA ILE A 195 10.14 -1.55 3.52
C ILE A 195 9.40 -1.71 4.85
N SER A 196 10.16 -1.74 5.93
CA SER A 196 9.71 -1.82 7.32
C SER A 196 9.53 -0.40 7.83
N VAL A 197 8.30 0.04 8.06
CA VAL A 197 8.01 1.43 8.42
C VAL A 197 7.55 1.50 9.87
N THR A 198 8.24 2.31 10.66
CA THR A 198 7.77 2.78 11.97
C THR A 198 6.98 4.07 11.80
N ILE A 199 5.75 4.09 12.32
CA ILE A 199 4.82 5.20 12.21
C ILE A 199 4.89 6.04 13.48
N THR A 200 5.44 7.24 13.36
CA THR A 200 5.45 8.23 14.44
C THR A 200 4.11 8.95 14.56
N ASP A 201 3.83 9.56 15.71
CA ASP A 201 2.61 10.36 15.88
C ASP A 201 2.54 11.53 14.90
N GLU A 202 3.68 12.17 14.61
CA GLU A 202 3.76 13.21 13.57
C GLU A 202 3.35 12.68 12.19
N MET A 203 3.77 11.47 11.82
CA MET A 203 3.35 10.85 10.57
C MET A 203 1.85 10.54 10.56
N LYS A 204 1.28 10.12 11.69
CA LYS A 204 -0.17 9.89 11.83
C LYS A 204 -0.92 11.19 11.58
N ASP A 205 -0.53 12.27 12.25
CA ASP A 205 -1.18 13.57 12.15
C ASP A 205 -1.09 14.18 10.75
N GLN A 206 0.04 13.99 10.06
CA GLN A 206 0.28 14.58 8.74
C GLN A 206 -0.29 13.76 7.58
N TYR A 207 -0.23 12.43 7.67
CA TYR A 207 -0.43 11.58 6.49
C TYR A 207 -1.63 10.64 6.58
N ILE A 208 -2.25 10.45 7.75
CA ILE A 208 -3.55 9.77 7.83
C ILE A 208 -4.64 10.74 7.34
N VAL A 209 -5.14 10.47 6.14
CA VAL A 209 -6.16 11.32 5.52
C VAL A 209 -7.57 10.90 5.89
N ALA A 210 -7.79 9.62 6.23
CA ALA A 210 -9.06 9.10 6.68
C ALA A 210 -8.90 7.84 7.52
N THR A 211 -9.84 7.60 8.43
CA THR A 211 -9.91 6.39 9.24
C THR A 211 -11.33 5.85 9.29
N THR A 212 -11.46 4.55 9.50
CA THR A 212 -12.78 3.96 9.73
C THR A 212 -12.71 2.63 10.47
N GLN A 213 -13.83 2.26 11.08
CA GLN A 213 -13.99 0.98 11.75
C GLN A 213 -15.27 0.32 11.25
N VAL A 214 -15.19 -0.97 10.99
CA VAL A 214 -16.31 -1.82 10.57
C VAL A 214 -16.39 -3.05 11.45
N LYS A 215 -17.59 -3.63 11.53
CA LYS A 215 -17.78 -4.97 12.10
C LYS A 215 -17.50 -6.02 11.03
N LYS A 216 -16.91 -7.15 11.41
CA LYS A 216 -16.78 -8.35 10.58
C LYS A 216 -18.12 -9.08 10.52
N GLN A 217 -19.05 -8.53 9.77
CA GLN A 217 -20.40 -9.07 9.61
C GLN A 217 -20.92 -8.78 8.21
N ILE A 218 -21.38 -9.81 7.51
CA ILE A 218 -22.17 -9.65 6.27
C ILE A 218 -23.57 -9.20 6.70
N ILE A 219 -24.01 -8.07 6.16
CA ILE A 219 -25.36 -7.53 6.38
C ILE A 219 -26.30 -7.95 5.26
N MET A 220 -25.75 -8.16 4.06
CA MET A 220 -26.50 -8.46 2.84
C MET A 220 -25.67 -9.45 2.01
N ASP A 221 -26.27 -10.48 1.46
CA ASP A 221 -25.61 -11.34 0.46
C ASP A 221 -25.89 -10.82 -0.96
N TYR A 222 -25.32 -11.46 -1.99
CA TYR A 222 -25.49 -11.03 -3.37
C TYR A 222 -26.94 -11.16 -3.87
N VAL A 223 -27.73 -12.09 -3.32
CA VAL A 223 -29.15 -12.26 -3.70
C VAL A 223 -29.94 -11.07 -3.15
N ALA A 224 -29.83 -10.81 -1.86
CA ALA A 224 -30.47 -9.66 -1.23
C ALA A 224 -30.02 -8.32 -1.85
N LEU A 225 -28.75 -8.21 -2.28
CA LEU A 225 -28.28 -7.03 -3.01
C LEU A 225 -28.99 -6.88 -4.36
N SER A 226 -29.08 -7.96 -5.14
CA SER A 226 -29.75 -7.94 -6.46
C SER A 226 -31.23 -7.57 -6.35
N GLU A 227 -31.92 -7.99 -5.29
CA GLU A 227 -33.32 -7.64 -5.05
C GLU A 227 -33.55 -6.13 -4.83
N HIS A 228 -32.53 -5.39 -4.40
CA HIS A 228 -32.60 -3.93 -4.26
C HIS A 228 -32.32 -3.18 -5.58
N PHE A 229 -31.80 -3.89 -6.60
CA PHE A 229 -31.49 -3.37 -7.93
C PHE A 229 -32.04 -4.34 -8.98
N PRO A 230 -33.38 -4.51 -9.05
CA PRO A 230 -33.99 -5.49 -9.93
C PRO A 230 -33.63 -5.19 -11.39
N ASP A 231 -33.43 -6.24 -12.18
CA ASP A 231 -33.19 -6.14 -13.61
C ASP A 231 -34.30 -5.28 -14.24
N GLU A 232 -33.91 -4.30 -15.05
CA GLU A 232 -34.83 -3.71 -16.02
C GLU A 232 -35.23 -4.85 -16.95
N SER A 233 -36.48 -5.32 -16.82
CA SER A 233 -36.98 -6.51 -17.48
C SER A 233 -36.56 -6.57 -18.95
N ILE A 234 -35.79 -7.59 -19.30
CA ILE A 234 -35.66 -8.02 -20.69
C ILE A 234 -37.00 -8.65 -21.04
N ASP A 235 -37.89 -7.86 -21.64
CA ASP A 235 -39.04 -8.40 -22.36
C ASP A 235 -38.48 -9.27 -23.50
N ILE A 236 -38.48 -10.59 -23.29
CA ILE A 236 -38.21 -11.58 -24.35
C ILE A 236 -39.50 -11.80 -25.15
#